data_AF-A0A250IQ37-F1
#
_entry.id   AF-A0A250IQ37-F1
#
_cell.length_a   1.000
_cell.length_b   1.000
_cell.length_c   1.000
_cell.angle_alpha   90.00
_cell.angle_beta   90.00
_cell.angle_gamma   90.00
#
_symmetry.space_group_name_H-M   'P 1'
#
loop_
_entity.id
_entity.type
_entity.pdbx_description
1 polymer ?
#
loop_
_entity_poly.entity_id
_entity_poly.type
_entity_poly.pdbx_seq_one_letter_code
_entity_poly.pdbx_strand_id
1 'polypeptide(L)'
;MTPRPLIWNTFASLLCIWMLMPTGALAAGDAPRLSRLSLLSEPGASQASADTWEEPEPQQASRELRILAEVGAGAVTSLGGGFVGGFGGFALCANTGLGRGGDFLPCLGTALVGAGAGLVLGYPLGVWWGGEAMGGDGRLWASMLGTVLGFGVGLPLVLEEGPFALAPIVLGMAGASIGYELTQNTAPSHVASARPRLQPLLSVSDKGALLGLGGAF
;
A
#
# COMPACT_ATOMS: atom_id res chain seq x y z
N MET A 1 -19.89 37.73 23.48
CA MET A 1 -19.59 37.38 22.07
C MET A 1 -19.44 35.88 21.98
N THR A 2 -20.42 35.19 21.41
CA THR A 2 -20.42 33.73 21.19
C THR A 2 -19.64 33.41 19.91
N PRO A 3 -18.54 32.64 19.95
CA PRO A 3 -17.79 32.30 18.75
C PRO A 3 -18.56 31.31 17.87
N ARG A 4 -18.47 31.54 16.56
CA ARG A 4 -19.25 30.90 15.49
C ARG A 4 -18.86 29.42 15.29
N PRO A 5 -19.82 28.49 15.06
CA PRO A 5 -19.56 27.07 14.76
C PRO A 5 -19.15 26.78 13.31
N LEU A 6 -18.87 27.80 12.48
CA LEU A 6 -18.75 27.64 11.03
C LEU A 6 -17.47 26.88 10.59
N ILE A 7 -16.39 26.93 11.38
CA ILE A 7 -15.09 26.33 11.02
C ILE A 7 -15.06 24.81 11.29
N TRP A 8 -15.91 24.32 12.20
CA TRP A 8 -15.96 22.90 12.54
C TRP A 8 -16.54 22.05 11.40
N ASN A 9 -17.54 22.59 10.68
CA ASN A 9 -18.15 21.89 9.54
C ASN A 9 -17.21 21.75 8.34
N THR A 10 -16.29 22.69 8.11
CA THR A 10 -15.33 22.60 7.01
C THR A 10 -14.26 21.53 7.26
N PHE A 11 -13.83 21.35 8.51
CA PHE A 11 -12.87 20.31 8.88
C PHE A 11 -13.47 18.90 8.80
N ALA A 12 -14.69 18.70 9.31
CA ALA A 12 -15.38 17.43 9.20
C ALA A 12 -15.64 17.07 7.73
N SER A 13 -15.98 18.06 6.89
CA SER A 13 -16.20 17.84 5.46
C SER A 13 -14.90 17.47 4.73
N LEU A 14 -13.77 18.13 5.01
CA LEU A 14 -12.49 17.78 4.39
C LEU A 14 -11.95 16.41 4.84
N LEU A 15 -12.10 16.07 6.12
CA LEU A 15 -11.73 14.75 6.65
C LEU A 15 -12.62 13.65 6.03
N CYS A 16 -13.93 13.89 5.91
CA CYS A 16 -14.84 12.99 5.21
C CYS A 16 -14.50 12.89 3.73
N ILE A 17 -14.19 13.98 3.03
CA ILE A 17 -13.78 13.95 1.61
C ILE A 17 -12.46 13.18 1.44
N TRP A 18 -11.53 13.27 2.39
CA TRP A 18 -10.29 12.48 2.37
C TRP A 18 -10.55 10.99 2.64
N MET A 19 -11.49 10.65 3.52
CA MET A 19 -11.90 9.26 3.76
C MET A 19 -12.85 8.70 2.70
N LEU A 20 -13.53 9.56 1.94
CA LEU A 20 -14.43 9.22 0.84
C LEU A 20 -13.75 9.33 -0.53
N MET A 21 -12.48 9.77 -0.61
CA MET A 21 -11.71 9.63 -1.83
C MET A 21 -11.55 8.13 -2.10
N PRO A 22 -12.23 7.58 -3.12
CA PRO A 22 -12.20 6.16 -3.38
C PRO A 22 -10.77 5.81 -3.79
N THR A 23 -10.31 4.68 -3.27
CA THR A 23 -9.25 3.81 -3.78
C THR A 23 -9.54 3.29 -5.21
N GLY A 24 -10.16 4.11 -6.07
CA GLY A 24 -10.69 3.75 -7.38
C GLY A 24 -9.80 4.17 -8.54
N ALA A 25 -8.50 4.42 -8.31
CA ALA A 25 -7.62 4.95 -9.35
C ALA A 25 -6.30 4.19 -9.48
N LEU A 26 -6.35 2.85 -9.58
CA LEU A 26 -5.36 2.06 -10.33
C LEU A 26 -6.04 0.79 -10.90
N ALA A 27 -7.15 0.98 -11.61
CA ALA A 27 -7.59 0.01 -12.60
C ALA A 27 -6.88 0.34 -13.94
N ALA A 28 -6.27 -0.67 -14.54
CA ALA A 28 -5.91 -0.74 -15.96
C ALA A 28 -4.94 0.33 -16.48
N GLY A 29 -3.66 0.18 -16.12
CA GLY A 29 -2.58 0.53 -17.05
C GLY A 29 -2.35 -0.61 -18.03
N ASP A 30 -3.28 -0.83 -18.96
CA ASP A 30 -3.04 -1.67 -20.14
C ASP A 30 -1.90 -1.02 -20.94
N ALA A 31 -0.69 -1.52 -20.73
CA ALA A 31 0.40 -1.28 -21.66
C ALA A 31 0.06 -2.03 -22.95
N PRO A 32 -0.08 -1.36 -24.11
CA PRO A 32 -0.26 -2.06 -25.37
C PRO A 32 1.05 -2.77 -25.72
N ARG A 33 1.14 -4.07 -25.41
CA ARG A 33 2.19 -4.91 -26.01
C ARG A 33 1.89 -5.03 -27.50
N LEU A 34 2.74 -4.38 -28.29
CA LEU A 34 2.82 -4.48 -29.74
C LEU A 34 3.07 -5.92 -30.17
N SER A 35 2.00 -6.70 -30.31
CA SER A 35 1.99 -7.97 -31.05
C SER A 35 1.98 -7.67 -32.56
N ARG A 36 3.13 -7.25 -33.09
CA ARG A 36 3.51 -7.38 -34.51
C ARG A 36 4.63 -8.43 -34.53
N LEU A 37 4.67 -9.49 -35.32
CA LEU A 37 3.93 -9.98 -36.48
C LEU A 37 4.28 -11.47 -36.56
N SER A 38 3.34 -12.37 -36.30
CA SER A 38 3.43 -13.77 -36.75
C SER A 38 2.28 -14.00 -37.73
N LEU A 39 2.32 -13.25 -38.83
CA LEU A 39 1.55 -13.53 -40.02
C LEU A 39 2.34 -14.57 -40.82
N LEU A 40 1.99 -15.83 -40.66
CA LEU A 40 2.04 -16.84 -41.72
C LEU A 40 1.07 -17.96 -41.33
N SER A 41 -0.08 -17.88 -41.98
CA SER A 41 -1.25 -18.75 -41.89
C SER A 41 -0.99 -20.03 -42.68
N GLU A 42 -1.10 -21.19 -42.05
CA GLU A 42 -1.40 -22.46 -42.72
C GLU A 42 -2.88 -22.83 -42.47
N PRO A 43 -3.62 -23.30 -43.48
CA PRO A 43 -5.04 -23.61 -43.35
C PRO A 43 -5.24 -25.10 -43.07
N GLY A 44 -5.81 -25.45 -41.92
CA GLY A 44 -6.31 -26.82 -41.74
C GLY A 44 -6.52 -27.26 -40.30
N ALA A 45 -7.59 -26.80 -39.67
CA ALA A 45 -8.47 -27.58 -38.80
C ALA A 45 -9.37 -26.61 -38.03
N SER A 46 -10.67 -26.71 -38.27
CA SER A 46 -11.71 -26.10 -37.45
C SER A 46 -11.75 -26.78 -36.08
N GLN A 47 -10.81 -26.43 -35.19
CA GLN A 47 -11.04 -26.51 -33.76
C GLN A 47 -11.78 -25.24 -33.38
N ALA A 48 -13.07 -25.37 -33.10
CA ALA A 48 -13.79 -24.39 -32.32
C ALA A 48 -13.09 -24.36 -30.95
N SER A 49 -12.12 -23.46 -30.82
CA SER A 49 -11.51 -23.07 -29.56
C SER A 49 -12.66 -22.58 -28.69
N ALA A 50 -13.11 -23.43 -27.77
CA ALA A 50 -13.84 -22.95 -26.62
C ALA A 50 -12.93 -21.91 -25.98
N ASP A 51 -13.32 -20.64 -26.13
CA ASP A 51 -12.79 -19.49 -25.41
C ASP A 51 -12.91 -19.84 -23.92
N THR A 52 -11.89 -20.53 -23.44
CA THR A 52 -11.67 -20.77 -22.03
C THR A 52 -11.31 -19.39 -21.52
N TRP A 53 -12.28 -18.75 -20.88
CA TRP A 53 -12.05 -17.56 -20.08
C TRP A 53 -11.09 -17.97 -18.95
N GLU A 54 -9.81 -18.14 -19.27
CA GLU A 54 -8.75 -18.11 -18.29
C GLU A 54 -8.84 -16.72 -17.67
N GLU A 55 -9.50 -16.63 -16.52
CA GLU A 55 -9.36 -15.46 -15.66
C GLU A 55 -7.86 -15.23 -15.51
N PRO A 56 -7.35 -14.05 -15.92
CA PRO A 56 -5.93 -13.77 -15.83
C PRO A 56 -5.48 -14.09 -14.42
N GLU A 57 -4.60 -15.10 -14.25
CA GLU A 57 -4.02 -15.38 -12.93
C GLU A 57 -3.49 -14.03 -12.43
N PRO A 58 -3.94 -13.56 -11.25
CA PRO A 58 -3.59 -12.23 -10.77
C PRO A 58 -2.07 -12.16 -10.75
N GLN A 59 -1.53 -11.37 -11.67
CA GLN A 59 -0.12 -11.32 -11.98
C GLN A 59 0.55 -10.71 -10.74
N GLN A 60 1.07 -11.57 -9.87
CA GLN A 60 1.75 -11.14 -8.66
C GLN A 60 2.88 -10.22 -9.09
N ALA A 61 2.81 -8.96 -8.66
CA ALA A 61 3.83 -7.99 -8.97
C ALA A 61 5.19 -8.52 -8.48
N SER A 62 6.25 -8.24 -9.23
CA SER A 62 7.60 -8.61 -8.79
C SER A 62 7.87 -8.00 -7.42
N ARG A 63 8.63 -8.73 -6.58
CA ARG A 63 8.93 -8.30 -5.21
C ARG A 63 9.54 -6.89 -5.16
N GLU A 64 10.34 -6.56 -6.17
CA GLU A 64 10.96 -5.24 -6.34
C GLU A 64 9.93 -4.14 -6.56
N LEU A 65 8.94 -4.36 -7.43
CA LEU A 65 7.86 -3.41 -7.68
C LEU A 65 7.00 -3.23 -6.43
N ARG A 66 6.78 -4.29 -5.66
CA ARG A 66 6.04 -4.22 -4.40
C ARG A 66 6.78 -3.39 -3.36
N ILE A 67 8.08 -3.65 -3.13
CA ILE A 67 8.88 -2.86 -2.17
C ILE A 67 8.93 -1.39 -2.61
N LEU A 68 9.07 -1.13 -3.91
CA LEU A 68 9.04 0.23 -4.44
C LEU A 68 7.69 0.92 -4.18
N ALA A 69 6.58 0.21 -4.38
CA ALA A 69 5.25 0.71 -4.08
C ALA A 69 5.03 0.95 -2.57
N GLU A 70 5.51 0.05 -1.71
CA GLU A 70 5.45 0.21 -0.25
C GLU A 70 6.22 1.45 0.23
N VAL A 71 7.47 1.62 -0.21
CA VAL A 71 8.30 2.78 0.16
C VAL A 71 7.72 4.06 -0.44
N GLY A 72 7.26 4.02 -1.69
CA GLY A 72 6.65 5.15 -2.37
C GLY A 72 5.35 5.61 -1.69
N ALA A 73 4.45 4.68 -1.41
CA ALA A 73 3.21 4.93 -0.66
C ALA A 73 3.50 5.40 0.76
N GLY A 74 4.51 4.83 1.43
CA GLY A 74 5.06 5.27 2.71
C GLY A 74 5.45 6.73 2.70
N ALA A 75 6.27 7.15 1.73
CA ALA A 75 6.75 8.52 1.60
C ALA A 75 5.61 9.51 1.32
N VAL A 76 4.72 9.19 0.37
CA VAL A 76 3.57 10.06 0.03
C VAL A 76 2.62 10.21 1.22
N THR A 77 2.29 9.11 1.90
CA THR A 77 1.38 9.12 3.06
C THR A 77 2.01 9.83 4.26
N SER A 78 3.32 9.69 4.45
CA SER A 78 4.07 10.45 5.46
C SER A 78 3.99 11.95 5.21
N LEU A 79 4.25 12.41 3.98
CA LEU A 79 4.16 13.83 3.62
C LEU A 79 2.75 14.39 3.82
N GLY A 80 1.72 13.66 3.35
CA GLY A 80 0.33 14.02 3.55
C GLY A 80 -0.04 14.06 5.04
N GLY A 81 0.36 13.04 5.80
CA GLY A 81 0.19 12.95 7.24
C GLY A 81 0.85 14.12 7.97
N GLY A 82 2.07 14.48 7.58
CA GLY A 82 2.80 15.63 8.13
C GLY A 82 2.09 16.95 7.88
N PHE A 83 1.55 17.16 6.68
CA PHE A 83 0.76 18.35 6.38
C PHE A 83 -0.51 18.42 7.24
N VAL A 84 -1.29 17.33 7.28
CA VAL A 84 -2.53 17.24 8.07
C VAL A 84 -2.24 17.41 9.56
N GLY A 85 -1.22 16.73 10.07
CA GLY A 85 -0.80 16.80 11.46
C GLY A 85 -0.31 18.20 11.83
N GLY A 86 0.45 18.85 10.96
CA GLY A 86 0.92 20.22 11.19
C GLY A 86 -0.21 21.23 11.24
N PHE A 87 -1.18 21.10 10.33
CA PHE A 87 -2.38 21.93 10.34
C PHE A 87 -3.23 21.66 11.59
N GLY A 88 -3.37 20.39 12.00
CA GLY A 88 -4.06 20.01 13.24
C GLY A 88 -3.39 20.58 14.48
N GLY A 89 -2.05 20.52 14.56
CA GLY A 89 -1.27 21.09 15.66
C GLY A 89 -1.35 22.62 15.72
N PHE A 90 -1.36 23.29 14.57
CA PHE A 90 -1.62 24.72 14.49
C PHE A 90 -3.03 25.08 14.96
N ALA A 91 -4.05 24.39 14.44
CA ALA A 91 -5.45 24.61 14.81
C ALA A 91 -5.69 24.36 16.31
N LEU A 92 -5.04 23.35 16.89
CA LEU A 92 -5.13 23.07 18.32
C LEU A 92 -4.59 24.24 19.15
N CYS A 93 -3.41 24.77 18.82
CA CYS A 93 -2.84 25.94 19.50
C CYS A 93 -3.71 27.19 19.29
N ALA A 94 -4.20 27.43 18.08
CA ALA A 94 -5.04 28.58 17.78
C ALA A 94 -6.34 28.60 18.59
N ASN A 95 -6.95 27.42 18.79
CA ASN A 95 -8.24 27.30 19.48
C ASN A 95 -8.12 27.18 21.01
N THR A 96 -7.06 26.55 21.51
CA THR A 96 -6.92 26.24 22.95
C THR A 96 -5.86 27.08 23.67
N GLY A 97 -4.97 27.72 22.92
CA GLY A 97 -3.77 28.36 23.47
C GLY A 97 -2.68 27.38 23.93
N LEU A 98 -2.87 26.07 23.72
CA LEU A 98 -1.90 25.04 24.14
C LEU A 98 -0.61 25.15 23.33
N GLY A 99 0.54 25.12 24.02
CA GLY A 99 1.86 25.19 23.40
C GLY A 99 2.20 26.55 22.75
N ARG A 100 1.49 27.61 23.15
CA ARG A 100 1.77 28.97 22.69
C ARG A 100 3.13 29.45 23.22
N GLY A 101 4.04 29.86 22.34
CA GLY A 101 5.36 30.35 22.76
C GLY A 101 6.11 31.11 21.66
N GLY A 102 6.91 32.11 22.07
CA GLY A 102 7.68 32.98 21.16
C GLY A 102 6.87 34.17 20.61
N ASP A 103 7.59 35.20 20.16
CA ASP A 103 6.99 36.49 19.78
C ASP A 103 6.52 36.54 18.31
N PHE A 104 7.17 35.79 17.40
CA PHE A 104 6.93 35.88 15.96
C PHE A 104 5.93 34.83 15.42
N LEU A 105 5.99 33.58 15.91
CA LEU A 105 5.10 32.48 15.49
C LEU A 105 4.65 31.65 16.70
N PRO A 106 3.64 32.12 17.46
CA PRO A 106 3.29 31.55 18.74
C PRO A 106 2.83 30.08 18.68
N CYS A 107 2.37 29.58 17.52
CA CYS A 107 1.89 28.22 17.34
C CYS A 107 2.81 27.34 16.48
N LEU A 108 4.04 27.77 16.18
CA LEU A 108 4.96 26.99 15.34
C LEU A 108 5.36 25.67 16.03
N GLY A 109 5.60 25.70 17.35
CA GLY A 109 5.98 24.50 18.10
C GLY A 109 4.95 23.39 18.00
N THR A 110 3.67 23.69 18.25
CA THR A 110 2.61 22.68 18.14
C THR A 110 2.36 22.24 16.71
N ALA A 111 2.52 23.14 15.73
CA ALA A 111 2.45 22.78 14.32
C ALA A 111 3.58 21.80 13.94
N LEU A 112 4.81 22.03 14.39
CA LEU A 112 5.93 21.13 14.14
C LEU A 112 5.76 19.77 14.83
N VAL A 113 5.28 19.75 16.07
CA VAL A 113 4.96 18.50 16.78
C VAL A 113 3.87 17.72 16.05
N GLY A 114 2.81 18.40 15.63
CA GLY A 114 1.75 17.79 14.84
C GLY A 114 2.25 17.24 13.51
N ALA A 115 3.10 18.00 12.81
CA ALA A 115 3.71 17.56 11.55
C ALA A 115 4.62 16.34 11.75
N GLY A 116 5.43 16.34 12.81
CA GLY A 116 6.27 15.20 13.17
C GLY A 116 5.45 13.94 13.46
N ALA A 117 4.38 14.05 14.27
CA ALA A 117 3.48 12.94 14.54
C ALA A 117 2.81 12.41 13.25
N GLY A 118 2.36 13.32 12.40
CA GLY A 118 1.77 12.99 11.11
C GLY A 118 2.73 12.27 10.15
N LEU A 119 4.00 12.71 10.08
CA LEU A 119 5.05 12.05 9.30
C LEU A 119 5.30 10.63 9.79
N VAL A 120 5.48 10.47 11.11
CA VAL A 120 5.81 9.20 11.76
C VAL A 120 4.68 8.18 11.61
N LEU A 121 3.43 8.59 11.76
CA LEU A 121 2.27 7.69 11.62
C LEU A 121 1.90 7.44 10.15
N GLY A 122 2.11 8.43 9.29
CA GLY A 122 1.77 8.32 7.87
C GLY A 122 2.62 7.30 7.12
N TYR A 123 3.90 7.16 7.47
CA TYR A 123 4.79 6.21 6.77
C TYR A 123 4.36 4.74 6.89
N PRO A 124 4.21 4.13 8.09
CA PRO A 124 3.78 2.74 8.23
C PRO A 124 2.36 2.50 7.69
N LEU A 125 1.46 3.49 7.78
CA LEU A 125 0.16 3.41 7.12
C LEU A 125 0.32 3.31 5.60
N GLY A 126 1.20 4.14 5.04
CA GLY A 126 1.59 4.14 3.63
C GLY A 126 2.17 2.82 3.14
N VAL A 127 3.10 2.25 3.90
CA VAL A 127 3.69 0.93 3.64
C VAL A 127 2.61 -0.14 3.61
N TRP A 128 1.72 -0.16 4.61
CA TRP A 128 0.66 -1.15 4.69
C TRP A 128 -0.29 -1.10 3.49
N TRP A 129 -0.86 0.06 3.18
CA TRP A 129 -1.83 0.14 2.07
C TRP A 129 -1.14 -0.02 0.70
N GLY A 130 0.11 0.45 0.56
CA GLY A 130 0.91 0.25 -0.65
C GLY A 130 1.25 -1.22 -0.89
N GLY A 131 1.53 -1.97 0.17
CA GLY A 131 1.73 -3.41 0.12
C GLY A 131 0.44 -4.16 -0.23
N GLU A 132 -0.68 -3.77 0.37
CA GLU A 132 -2.01 -4.36 0.09
C GLU A 132 -2.43 -4.12 -1.37
N ALA A 133 -2.20 -2.91 -1.89
CA ALA A 133 -2.48 -2.55 -3.28
C ALA A 133 -1.70 -3.41 -4.30
N MET A 134 -0.58 -4.01 -3.86
CA MET A 134 0.26 -4.90 -4.66
C MET A 134 0.03 -6.39 -4.34
N GLY A 135 -1.05 -6.72 -3.63
CA GLY A 135 -1.43 -8.09 -3.28
C GLY A 135 -0.63 -8.69 -2.11
N GLY A 136 0.01 -7.87 -1.29
CA GLY A 136 0.55 -8.29 0.00
C GLY A 136 -0.55 -8.51 1.04
N ASP A 137 -0.29 -9.38 2.02
CA ASP A 137 -1.18 -9.68 3.17
C ASP A 137 -0.44 -9.37 4.48
N GLY A 138 0.30 -8.27 4.51
CA GLY A 138 1.08 -7.86 5.69
C GLY A 138 0.19 -7.12 6.69
N ARG A 139 0.50 -7.22 7.99
CA ARG A 139 -0.33 -6.63 9.04
C ARG A 139 0.10 -5.21 9.37
N LEU A 140 -0.85 -4.27 9.38
CA LEU A 140 -0.61 -2.86 9.75
C LEU A 140 0.09 -2.71 11.10
N TRP A 141 -0.35 -3.42 12.14
CA TRP A 141 0.25 -3.30 13.48
C TRP A 141 1.72 -3.73 13.51
N ALA A 142 2.13 -4.65 12.62
CA ALA A 142 3.51 -5.09 12.55
C ALA A 142 4.41 -4.01 11.94
N SER A 143 3.93 -3.27 10.94
CA SER A 143 4.61 -2.07 10.42
C SER A 143 4.73 -0.97 11.49
N MET A 144 3.69 -0.78 12.31
CA MET A 144 3.69 0.19 13.39
C MET A 144 4.71 -0.18 14.49
N LEU A 145 4.70 -1.44 14.94
CA LEU A 145 5.70 -1.92 15.91
C LEU A 145 7.11 -1.86 15.34
N GLY A 146 7.29 -2.24 14.07
CA GLY A 146 8.57 -2.11 13.38
C GLY A 146 9.08 -0.67 13.38
N THR A 147 8.20 0.31 13.15
CA THR A 147 8.53 1.74 13.23
C THR A 147 8.98 2.13 14.63
N VAL A 148 8.23 1.74 15.67
CA VAL A 148 8.56 2.06 17.07
C VAL A 148 9.89 1.44 17.48
N LEU A 149 10.12 0.17 17.13
CA LEU A 149 11.37 -0.54 17.43
C LEU A 149 12.55 0.08 16.68
N GLY A 150 12.40 0.34 15.38
CA GLY A 150 13.44 0.98 14.57
C GLY A 150 13.79 2.38 15.08
N PHE A 151 12.79 3.18 15.41
CA PHE A 151 12.99 4.50 16.03
C PHE A 151 13.71 4.39 17.38
N GLY A 152 13.30 3.45 18.23
CA GLY A 152 13.92 3.18 19.53
C GLY A 152 15.38 2.77 19.41
N VAL A 153 15.73 1.95 18.42
CA VAL A 153 17.12 1.56 18.13
C VAL A 153 17.93 2.73 17.57
N GLY A 154 17.31 3.65 16.83
CA GLY A 154 17.99 4.84 16.31
C GLY A 154 18.21 5.94 17.33
N LEU A 155 17.43 6.00 18.42
CA LEU A 155 17.56 7.04 19.46
C LEU A 155 18.96 7.12 20.09
N PRO A 156 19.59 6.01 20.53
CA PRO A 156 20.96 6.03 21.03
C PRO A 156 21.97 6.68 20.06
N LEU A 157 21.79 6.49 18.74
CA LEU A 157 22.67 7.03 17.71
C LEU A 157 22.61 8.56 17.57
N VAL A 158 21.52 9.19 18.05
CA VAL A 158 21.39 10.66 18.11
C VAL A 158 21.94 11.23 19.41
N LEU A 159 21.93 10.42 20.48
CA LEU A 159 22.42 10.85 21.80
C LEU A 159 23.95 10.84 21.85
N GLU A 160 24.60 9.99 21.06
CA GLU A 160 25.99 10.18 20.71
C GLU A 160 26.06 11.42 19.78
N GLU A 161 26.90 12.42 20.08
CA GLU A 161 27.07 13.65 19.29
C GLU A 161 27.69 13.38 17.90
N GLY A 162 27.11 12.46 17.13
CA GLY A 162 27.53 12.01 15.83
C GLY A 162 26.64 12.58 14.70
N PRO A 163 27.02 12.32 13.45
CA PRO A 163 26.30 12.82 12.27
C PRO A 163 24.93 12.15 12.03
N PHE A 164 24.46 11.32 12.97
CA PHE A 164 23.33 10.41 12.79
C PHE A 164 21.98 10.99 13.25
N ALA A 165 21.79 12.32 13.15
CA ALA A 165 20.57 13.01 13.58
C ALA A 165 19.27 12.44 12.96
N LEU A 166 19.36 11.82 11.77
CA LEU A 166 18.23 11.22 11.07
C LEU A 166 18.09 9.70 11.32
N ALA A 167 18.98 9.07 12.08
CA ALA A 167 18.97 7.63 12.30
C ALA A 167 17.64 7.09 12.86
N PRO A 168 16.97 7.72 13.85
CA PRO A 168 15.68 7.23 14.35
C PRO A 168 14.61 7.19 13.26
N ILE A 169 14.63 8.18 12.36
CA ILE A 169 13.67 8.28 11.27
C ILE A 169 13.95 7.18 10.23
N VAL A 170 15.20 7.06 9.79
CA VAL A 170 15.60 6.06 8.78
C VAL A 170 15.39 4.63 9.30
N LEU A 171 15.83 4.35 10.53
CA LEU A 171 15.63 3.03 11.14
C LEU A 171 14.15 2.76 11.41
N GLY A 172 13.36 3.77 11.78
CA GLY A 172 11.90 3.64 11.89
C GLY A 172 11.26 3.24 10.54
N MET A 173 11.62 3.91 9.45
CA MET A 173 11.14 3.59 8.10
C MET A 173 11.55 2.17 7.66
N ALA A 174 12.80 1.78 7.92
CA ALA A 174 13.28 0.43 7.65
C ALA A 174 12.52 -0.60 8.49
N GLY A 175 12.35 -0.33 9.78
CA GLY A 175 11.61 -1.18 10.72
C GLY A 175 10.15 -1.37 10.29
N ALA A 176 9.48 -0.33 9.79
CA ALA A 176 8.13 -0.43 9.26
C ALA A 176 8.01 -1.43 8.11
N SER A 177 8.95 -1.33 7.17
CA SER A 177 8.99 -2.18 5.96
C SER A 177 9.30 -3.63 6.33
N ILE A 178 10.28 -3.84 7.22
CA ILE A 178 10.62 -5.16 7.76
C ILE A 178 9.44 -5.77 8.53
N GLY A 179 8.78 -5.00 9.40
CA GLY A 179 7.63 -5.46 10.17
C GLY A 179 6.47 -5.89 9.28
N TYR A 180 6.20 -5.15 8.21
CA TYR A 180 5.20 -5.52 7.22
C TYR A 180 5.55 -6.85 6.53
N GLU A 181 6.75 -6.95 5.95
CA GLU A 181 7.21 -8.16 5.24
C GLU A 181 7.28 -9.41 6.14
N LEU A 182 7.68 -9.26 7.42
CA LEU A 182 7.74 -10.38 8.37
C LEU A 182 6.37 -10.98 8.69
N THR A 183 5.29 -10.23 8.46
CA THR A 183 3.91 -10.70 8.71
C THR A 183 3.17 -11.09 7.45
N GLN A 184 3.81 -11.00 6.29
CA GLN A 184 3.22 -11.55 5.08
C GLN A 184 3.16 -13.07 5.21
N ASN A 185 1.96 -13.62 5.02
CA ASN A 185 1.82 -15.02 4.70
C ASN A 185 2.52 -15.23 3.36
N THR A 186 3.73 -15.79 3.36
CA THR A 186 4.34 -16.32 2.15
C THR A 186 3.48 -17.50 1.72
N ALA A 187 2.40 -17.24 0.98
CA ALA A 187 1.76 -18.28 0.22
C ALA A 187 2.86 -18.87 -0.66
N PRO A 188 3.19 -20.16 -0.53
CA PRO A 188 4.32 -20.73 -1.25
C PRO A 188 4.00 -20.68 -2.74
N SER A 189 4.61 -19.72 -3.44
CA SER A 189 4.51 -19.52 -4.89
C SER A 189 4.98 -20.75 -5.67
N HIS A 190 5.74 -21.65 -5.03
CA HIS A 190 6.24 -22.89 -5.61
C HIS A 190 5.37 -24.14 -5.38
N VAL A 191 4.28 -24.08 -4.60
CA VAL A 191 3.39 -25.25 -4.41
C VAL A 191 2.12 -25.14 -5.28
N ALA A 192 1.91 -24.01 -5.97
CA ALA A 192 0.86 -23.89 -6.99
C ALA A 192 1.13 -24.77 -8.23
N SER A 193 2.36 -25.22 -8.44
CA SER A 193 2.77 -26.08 -9.56
C SER A 193 2.61 -27.58 -9.28
N ALA A 194 2.29 -27.96 -8.05
CA ALA A 194 2.02 -29.35 -7.64
C ALA A 194 0.66 -29.49 -6.95
N ARG A 195 -0.25 -28.54 -7.18
CA ARG A 195 -1.66 -28.76 -6.84
C ARG A 195 -2.24 -29.62 -7.95
N PRO A 196 -2.85 -30.78 -7.63
CA PRO A 196 -3.51 -31.59 -8.63
C PRO A 196 -4.58 -30.74 -9.32
N ARG A 197 -4.34 -30.37 -10.58
CA ARG A 197 -5.28 -29.56 -11.36
C ARG A 197 -6.22 -30.53 -12.04
N LEU A 198 -7.46 -30.63 -11.55
CA LEU A 198 -8.52 -31.37 -12.21
C LEU A 198 -9.22 -30.45 -13.21
N GLN A 199 -9.13 -30.75 -14.50
CA GLN A 199 -9.86 -30.10 -15.57
C GLN A 199 -10.99 -31.04 -16.05
N PRO A 200 -12.25 -30.60 -16.06
CA PRO A 200 -13.31 -31.36 -16.69
C PRO A 200 -13.03 -31.47 -18.20
N LEU A 201 -13.01 -32.70 -18.69
CA LEU A 201 -12.85 -33.02 -20.11
C LEU A 201 -14.21 -33.47 -20.63
N LEU A 202 -14.75 -32.73 -21.58
CA LEU A 202 -15.90 -33.16 -22.37
C LEU A 202 -15.38 -33.61 -23.74
N SER A 203 -15.63 -34.86 -24.10
CA SER A 203 -15.35 -35.41 -25.43
C SER A 203 -16.66 -35.81 -26.09
N VAL A 204 -16.91 -35.31 -27.29
CA VAL A 204 -18.13 -35.60 -28.06
C VAL A 204 -17.76 -36.29 -29.37
N SER A 205 -18.46 -37.37 -29.69
CA SER A 205 -18.31 -38.17 -30.90
C SER A 205 -19.68 -38.46 -31.50
N ASP A 206 -19.72 -38.84 -32.79
CA ASP A 206 -20.93 -39.31 -33.47
C ASP A 206 -21.61 -40.51 -32.78
N LYS A 207 -20.88 -41.18 -31.88
CA LYS A 207 -21.38 -42.31 -31.07
C LYS A 207 -21.84 -41.91 -29.66
N GLY A 208 -21.72 -40.64 -29.27
CA GLY A 208 -22.14 -40.13 -27.96
C GLY A 208 -21.15 -39.13 -27.34
N ALA A 209 -21.52 -38.61 -26.16
CA ALA A 209 -20.69 -37.69 -25.37
C ALA A 209 -20.17 -38.37 -24.09
N LEU A 210 -18.92 -38.08 -23.73
CA LEU A 210 -18.23 -38.52 -22.52
C LEU A 210 -17.79 -37.29 -21.72
N LEU A 211 -18.14 -37.28 -20.43
CA LEU A 211 -17.64 -36.33 -19.46
C LEU A 211 -16.64 -37.04 -18.55
N GLY A 212 -15.42 -36.51 -18.46
CA GLY A 212 -14.34 -37.01 -17.62
C GLY A 212 -13.67 -35.89 -16.86
N LEU A 213 -12.72 -36.27 -16.01
CA LEU A 213 -11.81 -35.35 -15.32
C LEU A 213 -10.39 -35.73 -15.73
N GLY A 214 -9.70 -34.84 -16.41
CA GLY A 214 -8.27 -34.94 -16.64
C GLY A 214 -7.52 -34.17 -15.57
N GLY A 215 -6.30 -34.55 -15.26
CA GLY A 215 -5.50 -33.71 -14.39
C GLY A 215 -4.01 -34.01 -14.44
N ALA A 216 -3.23 -33.03 -14.02
CA ALA A 216 -1.82 -33.20 -13.70
C ALA A 216 -1.72 -33.41 -12.19
N PHE A 217 -1.10 -34.51 -11.77
CA PHE A 217 -0.93 -34.92 -10.37
C PHE A 217 0.55 -34.89 -10.00
#